data_AF-A0A0F9QQ91-F1
#
_entry.id   AF-A0A0F9QQ91-F1
#
_cell.length_a   1.000
_cell.length_b   1.000
_cell.length_c   1.000
_cell.angle_alpha   90.00
_cell.angle_beta   90.00
_cell.angle_gamma   90.00
#
_symmetry.space_group_name_H-M   'P 1'
#
loop_
_entity.id
_entity.type
_entity.pdbx_description
1 polymer ?
#
loop_
_entity_poly.entity_id
_entity_poly.type
_entity_poly.pdbx_seq_one_letter_code
_entity_poly.pdbx_strand_id
1 'polypeptide(L)'
;MDDRIRGKLRDTSNSLSIHKAIAPSQIENAFNFDVNALEVTPSQQISQYTIMLAQYLITLQARFNTARVIASQKKKVLDRRVKGLLQTGEVKGSTLKEREANAIASSVELQALELEYDEAAAERDLLDGLDKPITELINAFKSEIRRQAEERHYTSRERG
;
A
#
# COMPACT_ATOMS: atom_id res chain seq x y z
N MET A 1 28.48 -0.67 2.10
CA MET A 1 27.13 -0.09 2.22
C MET A 1 27.16 0.83 3.42
N ASP A 2 27.00 2.12 3.20
CA ASP A 2 27.30 3.20 4.15
C ASP A 2 26.34 3.15 5.37
N ASP A 3 26.83 3.26 6.59
CA ASP A 3 25.99 3.14 7.79
C ASP A 3 24.94 4.25 7.89
N ARG A 4 25.18 5.38 7.20
CA ARG A 4 24.18 6.44 6.99
C ARG A 4 22.98 5.98 6.14
N ILE A 5 23.24 5.16 5.12
CA ILE A 5 22.18 4.60 4.26
C ILE A 5 21.35 3.59 5.06
N ARG A 6 21.98 2.77 5.89
CA ARG A 6 21.27 1.83 6.79
C ARG A 6 20.42 2.55 7.83
N GLY A 7 20.92 3.64 8.41
CA GLY A 7 20.17 4.48 9.34
C GLY A 7 18.91 5.06 8.69
N LYS A 8 19.06 5.73 7.54
CA LYS A 8 17.93 6.26 6.76
C LYS A 8 16.91 5.17 6.40
N LEU A 9 17.36 4.02 5.89
CA LEU A 9 16.47 2.90 5.53
C LEU A 9 15.68 2.38 6.74
N ARG A 10 16.30 2.29 7.92
CA ARG A 10 15.64 1.85 9.15
C ARG A 10 14.62 2.88 9.64
N ASP A 11 14.96 4.15 9.59
CA ASP A 11 14.07 5.24 10.01
C ASP A 11 12.85 5.35 9.08
N THR A 12 13.08 5.28 7.77
CA THR A 12 12.02 5.20 6.76
C THR A 12 11.15 3.95 6.99
N SER A 13 11.75 2.78 7.21
CA SER A 13 10.97 1.56 7.48
C SER A 13 10.08 1.69 8.71
N ASN A 14 10.53 2.34 9.78
CA ASN A 14 9.77 2.49 11.02
C ASN A 14 8.64 3.55 10.92
N SER A 15 8.78 4.53 10.01
CA SER A 15 7.79 5.59 9.84
C SER A 15 6.62 5.18 8.94
N LEU A 16 6.78 4.12 8.13
CA LEU A 16 5.74 3.62 7.24
C LEU A 16 4.45 3.27 7.98
N SER A 17 3.36 3.78 7.44
CA SER A 17 2.03 3.65 8.05
C SER A 17 1.51 2.22 8.02
N ILE A 18 2.08 1.36 7.16
CA ILE A 18 1.73 -0.06 7.08
C ILE A 18 2.02 -0.82 8.38
N HIS A 19 3.06 -0.42 9.13
CA HIS A 19 3.37 -1.01 10.44
C HIS A 19 2.51 -0.46 11.58
N LYS A 20 1.82 0.67 11.36
CA LYS A 20 0.88 1.27 12.32
C LYS A 20 -0.56 0.83 12.06
N ALA A 21 -0.88 0.42 10.83
CA ALA A 21 -2.15 -0.15 10.46
C ALA A 21 -2.14 -1.66 10.74
N ILE A 22 -2.20 -2.03 12.03
CA ILE A 22 -2.55 -3.41 12.41
C ILE A 22 -3.87 -3.70 11.70
N ALA A 23 -3.87 -4.68 10.78
CA ALA A 23 -5.11 -5.14 10.18
C ALA A 23 -6.01 -5.56 11.36
N PRO A 24 -7.28 -5.10 11.44
CA PRO A 24 -8.20 -5.61 12.46
C PRO A 24 -8.06 -7.13 12.51
N SER A 25 -7.94 -7.73 13.69
CA SER A 25 -7.68 -9.18 13.85
C SER A 25 -8.58 -10.08 13.00
N GLN A 26 -9.75 -9.58 12.64
CA GLN A 26 -10.74 -10.20 11.77
C GLN A 26 -10.33 -10.26 10.28
N ILE A 27 -9.51 -9.34 9.78
CA ILE A 27 -8.93 -9.37 8.43
C ILE A 27 -7.84 -10.43 8.35
N GLU A 28 -7.00 -10.56 9.38
CA GLU A 28 -6.02 -11.63 9.47
C GLU A 28 -6.71 -13.01 9.45
N ASN A 29 -7.86 -13.15 10.12
CA ASN A 29 -8.67 -14.36 10.04
C ASN A 29 -9.20 -14.64 8.63
N ALA A 30 -9.54 -13.60 7.85
CA ALA A 30 -9.97 -13.76 6.47
C ALA A 30 -8.80 -14.15 5.54
N PHE A 31 -7.60 -13.62 5.78
CA PHE A 31 -6.39 -13.98 5.02
C PHE A 31 -5.88 -15.38 5.34
N ASN A 32 -5.98 -15.80 6.60
CA ASN A 32 -5.56 -17.12 7.07
C ASN A 32 -6.71 -18.15 7.01
N PHE A 33 -7.74 -17.90 6.20
CA PHE A 33 -8.87 -18.80 6.07
C PHE A 33 -8.43 -20.17 5.54
N ASP A 34 -8.83 -21.24 6.23
CA ASP A 34 -8.56 -22.61 5.77
C ASP A 34 -9.45 -22.95 4.58
N VAL A 35 -8.83 -23.05 3.41
CA VAL A 35 -9.51 -23.36 2.15
C VAL A 35 -10.23 -24.71 2.21
N ASN A 36 -9.75 -25.67 3.01
CA ASN A 36 -10.39 -26.98 3.16
C ASN A 36 -11.72 -26.90 3.92
N ALA A 37 -11.95 -25.83 4.68
CA ALA A 37 -13.18 -25.59 5.41
C ALA A 37 -14.24 -24.83 4.60
N LEU A 38 -13.95 -24.44 3.35
CA LEU A 38 -14.80 -23.54 2.57
C LEU A 38 -16.22 -24.09 2.36
N GLU A 39 -16.36 -25.38 2.04
CA GLU A 39 -17.66 -26.04 1.77
C GLU A 39 -18.55 -26.13 3.01
N VAL A 40 -17.95 -26.33 4.19
CA VAL A 40 -18.66 -26.49 5.47
C VAL A 40 -18.88 -25.17 6.19
N THR A 41 -18.28 -24.08 5.70
CA THR A 41 -18.40 -22.75 6.31
C THR A 41 -19.77 -22.14 5.99
N PRO A 42 -20.51 -21.63 7.00
CA PRO A 42 -21.80 -20.99 6.78
C PRO A 42 -21.71 -19.79 5.82
N SER A 43 -22.68 -19.66 4.89
CA SER A 43 -22.70 -18.56 3.90
C SER A 43 -22.65 -17.16 4.54
N GLN A 44 -23.20 -17.02 5.76
CA GLN A 44 -23.18 -15.77 6.52
C GLN A 44 -21.74 -15.36 6.89
N GLN A 45 -20.90 -16.31 7.31
CA GLN A 45 -19.51 -16.07 7.66
C GLN A 45 -18.67 -15.75 6.41
N ILE A 46 -18.89 -16.48 5.31
CA ILE A 46 -18.25 -16.18 4.01
C ILE A 46 -18.63 -14.77 3.52
N SER A 47 -19.90 -14.39 3.69
CA SER A 47 -20.37 -13.03 3.36
C SER A 47 -19.70 -11.96 4.23
N GLN A 48 -19.53 -12.22 5.53
CA GLN A 48 -18.81 -11.32 6.42
C GLN A 48 -17.36 -11.12 5.96
N TYR A 49 -16.61 -12.20 5.70
CA TYR A 49 -15.24 -12.11 5.18
C TYR A 49 -15.17 -11.36 3.84
N THR A 50 -16.12 -11.59 2.94
CA THR A 50 -16.21 -10.88 1.66
C THR A 50 -16.35 -9.37 1.86
N ILE A 51 -17.24 -8.94 2.75
CA ILE A 51 -17.46 -7.50 3.06
C ILE A 51 -16.21 -6.88 3.68
N MET A 52 -15.59 -7.59 4.62
CA MET A 52 -14.38 -7.12 5.29
C MET A 52 -13.21 -6.93 4.33
N LEU A 53 -12.95 -7.93 3.47
CA LEU A 53 -11.91 -7.84 2.45
C LEU A 53 -12.18 -6.70 1.46
N ALA A 54 -13.45 -6.48 1.09
CA ALA A 54 -13.82 -5.36 0.21
C ALA A 54 -13.58 -3.99 0.86
N GLN A 55 -13.94 -3.83 2.15
CA GLN A 55 -13.66 -2.59 2.90
C GLN A 55 -12.16 -2.35 3.06
N TYR A 56 -11.40 -3.43 3.28
CA TYR A 56 -9.95 -3.36 3.36
C TYR A 56 -9.32 -2.94 2.02
N LEU A 57 -9.78 -3.53 0.92
CA LEU A 57 -9.33 -3.16 -0.43
C LEU A 57 -9.56 -1.68 -0.72
N ILE A 58 -10.74 -1.15 -0.37
CA ILE A 58 -11.05 0.29 -0.50
C ILE A 58 -10.06 1.13 0.33
N THR A 59 -9.77 0.70 1.56
CA THR A 59 -8.83 1.37 2.44
C THR A 59 -7.41 1.39 1.86
N LEU A 60 -6.92 0.24 1.37
CA LEU A 60 -5.60 0.15 0.74
C LEU A 60 -5.52 1.02 -0.51
N GLN A 61 -6.57 1.03 -1.33
CA GLN A 61 -6.60 1.84 -2.55
C GLN A 61 -6.62 3.34 -2.24
N ALA A 62 -7.33 3.77 -1.19
CA ALA A 62 -7.30 5.14 -0.71
C ALA A 62 -5.89 5.54 -0.22
N ARG A 63 -5.23 4.66 0.53
CA ARG A 63 -3.84 4.87 1.02
C ARG A 63 -2.85 4.94 -0.14
N PHE A 64 -2.92 4.01 -1.09
CA PHE A 64 -2.09 4.01 -2.30
C PHE A 64 -2.24 5.32 -3.08
N ASN A 65 -3.48 5.74 -3.34
CA ASN A 65 -3.74 6.98 -4.07
C ASN A 65 -3.21 8.21 -3.33
N THR A 66 -3.38 8.24 -2.00
CA THR A 66 -2.87 9.32 -1.15
C THR A 66 -1.35 9.39 -1.21
N ALA A 67 -0.67 8.27 -0.99
CA ALA A 67 0.79 8.15 -1.06
C ALA A 67 1.32 8.58 -2.43
N ARG A 68 0.67 8.13 -3.51
CA ARG A 68 1.00 8.52 -4.90
C ARG A 68 0.89 10.04 -5.12
N VAL A 69 -0.16 10.67 -4.62
CA VAL A 69 -0.36 12.13 -4.75
C VAL A 69 0.68 12.89 -3.95
N ILE A 70 0.92 12.49 -2.69
CA ILE A 70 1.92 13.12 -1.83
C ILE A 70 3.31 13.01 -2.47
N ALA A 71 3.73 11.82 -2.89
CA ALA A 71 5.00 11.61 -3.57
C ALA A 71 5.13 12.51 -4.81
N SER A 72 4.08 12.61 -5.64
CA SER A 72 4.09 13.48 -6.82
C SER A 72 4.22 14.96 -6.46
N GLN A 73 3.51 15.43 -5.44
CA GLN A 73 3.57 16.82 -4.98
C GLN A 73 4.94 17.16 -4.41
N LYS A 74 5.45 16.33 -3.50
CA LYS A 74 6.76 16.53 -2.84
C LYS A 74 7.89 16.49 -3.87
N LYS A 75 7.88 15.52 -4.80
CA LYS A 75 8.85 15.46 -5.88
C LYS A 75 8.87 16.73 -6.74
N LYS A 76 7.70 17.23 -7.14
CA LYS A 76 7.59 18.49 -7.92
C LYS A 76 8.16 19.70 -7.16
N VAL A 77 7.92 19.79 -5.85
CA VAL A 77 8.45 20.89 -5.03
C VAL A 77 9.97 20.76 -4.88
N LEU A 78 10.46 19.55 -4.62
CA LEU A 78 11.89 19.24 -4.52
C LEU A 78 12.62 19.64 -5.80
N ASP A 79 12.14 19.15 -6.94
CA ASP A 79 12.77 19.38 -8.25
C ASP A 79 12.80 20.86 -8.61
N ARG A 80 11.72 21.62 -8.31
CA ARG A 80 11.71 23.07 -8.54
C ARG A 80 12.74 23.81 -7.70
N ARG A 81 12.82 23.48 -6.40
CA ARG A 81 13.75 24.15 -5.47
C ARG A 81 15.21 23.80 -5.80
N VAL A 82 15.49 22.52 -6.03
CA VAL A 82 16.83 22.05 -6.45
C VAL A 82 17.22 22.72 -7.76
N LYS A 83 16.34 22.76 -8.77
CA LYS A 83 16.61 23.45 -10.04
C LYS A 83 16.93 24.93 -9.84
N GLY A 84 16.21 25.63 -8.95
CA GLY A 84 16.51 27.02 -8.60
C GLY A 84 17.93 27.19 -8.07
N LEU A 85 18.34 26.35 -7.11
CA LEU A 85 19.70 26.37 -6.54
C LEU A 85 20.79 25.99 -7.56
N LEU A 86 20.50 25.09 -8.48
CA LEU A 86 21.44 24.74 -9.55
C LEU A 86 21.64 25.88 -10.55
N GLN A 87 20.61 26.70 -10.78
CA GLN A 87 20.64 27.87 -11.66
C GLN A 87 21.40 29.05 -11.06
N THR A 88 21.41 29.23 -9.73
CA THR A 88 22.24 30.26 -9.08
C THR A 88 23.74 29.93 -9.16
N GLY A 89 24.09 28.67 -9.45
CA GLY A 89 25.49 28.23 -9.60
C GLY A 89 26.23 28.04 -8.28
N GLU A 90 25.56 28.23 -7.15
CA GLU A 90 26.17 28.20 -5.81
C GLU A 90 26.47 26.78 -5.31
N VAL A 91 25.89 25.77 -5.96
CA VAL A 91 26.02 24.36 -5.54
C VAL A 91 27.20 23.69 -6.23
N LYS A 92 28.21 23.34 -5.41
CA LYS A 92 29.44 22.63 -5.82
C LYS A 92 29.14 21.18 -6.23
N GLY A 93 29.90 20.66 -7.19
CA GLY A 93 29.86 19.25 -7.61
C GLY A 93 30.33 19.06 -9.04
N SER A 94 30.91 17.89 -9.32
CA SER A 94 31.52 17.54 -10.61
C SER A 94 30.48 17.07 -11.62
N THR A 95 29.39 16.47 -11.14
CA THR A 95 28.30 15.92 -11.96
C THR A 95 26.95 16.52 -11.57
N LEU A 96 25.96 16.43 -12.46
CA LEU A 96 24.60 16.91 -12.17
C LEU A 96 24.02 16.23 -10.92
N LYS A 97 24.14 14.90 -10.81
CA LYS A 97 23.65 14.12 -9.66
C LYS A 97 24.33 14.55 -8.35
N GLU A 98 25.63 14.80 -8.39
CA GLU A 98 26.38 15.24 -7.21
C GLU A 98 25.96 16.65 -6.77
N ARG A 99 25.72 17.54 -7.74
CA ARG A 99 25.19 18.88 -7.46
C ARG A 99 23.76 18.81 -6.90
N GLU A 100 22.90 17.94 -7.41
CA GLU A 100 21.55 17.72 -6.86
C GLU A 100 21.62 17.23 -5.40
N ALA A 101 22.46 16.24 -5.12
CA ALA A 101 22.65 15.73 -3.77
C ALA A 101 23.19 16.81 -2.82
N ASN A 102 24.15 17.61 -3.26
CA ASN A 102 24.70 18.72 -2.47
C ASN A 102 23.67 19.85 -2.26
N ALA A 103 22.80 20.11 -3.24
CA ALA A 103 21.73 21.08 -3.11
C ALA A 103 20.75 20.65 -2.01
N ILE A 104 20.33 19.38 -2.01
CA ILE A 104 19.47 18.82 -0.97
C ILE A 104 20.19 18.86 0.38
N ALA A 105 21.45 18.43 0.45
CA ALA A 105 22.24 18.42 1.67
C ALA A 105 22.44 19.83 2.27
N SER A 106 22.42 20.88 1.45
CA SER A 106 22.62 22.27 1.89
C SER A 106 21.45 22.87 2.68
N SER A 107 20.27 22.25 2.66
CA SER A 107 19.06 22.79 3.28
C SER A 107 18.31 21.73 4.08
N VAL A 108 18.11 21.97 5.37
CA VAL A 108 17.31 21.11 6.25
C VAL A 108 15.88 20.94 5.71
N GLU A 109 15.30 22.00 5.12
CA GLU A 109 13.98 21.92 4.50
C GLU A 109 13.96 20.96 3.29
N LEU A 110 15.00 20.97 2.45
CA LEU A 110 15.08 20.06 1.31
C LEU A 110 15.32 18.62 1.74
N GLN A 111 16.12 18.41 2.79
CA GLN A 111 16.31 17.07 3.37
C GLN A 111 15.00 16.52 3.95
N ALA A 112 14.22 17.34 4.66
CA ALA A 112 12.91 16.94 5.17
C ALA A 112 11.95 16.62 4.02
N LEU A 113 11.96 17.41 2.95
CA LEU A 113 11.09 17.20 1.80
C LEU A 113 11.49 15.98 0.95
N GLU A 114 12.79 15.67 0.88
CA GLU A 114 13.30 14.41 0.33
C GLU A 114 12.82 13.23 1.17
N LEU A 115 12.93 13.29 2.50
CA LEU A 115 12.45 12.23 3.39
C LEU A 115 10.95 11.98 3.23
N GLU A 116 10.12 13.03 3.24
CA GLU A 116 8.68 12.91 3.04
C GLU A 116 8.32 12.33 1.66
N TYR A 117 9.11 12.65 0.63
CA TYR A 117 8.96 12.05 -0.69
C TYR A 117 9.29 10.55 -0.67
N ASP A 118 10.43 10.18 -0.07
CA ASP A 118 10.91 8.80 0.00
C ASP A 118 9.92 7.93 0.80
N GLU A 119 9.39 8.42 1.92
CA GLU A 119 8.38 7.74 2.71
C GLU A 119 7.09 7.51 1.91
N ALA A 120 6.59 8.53 1.22
CA ALA A 120 5.38 8.41 0.40
C ALA A 120 5.58 7.51 -0.82
N ALA A 121 6.78 7.53 -1.43
CA ALA A 121 7.13 6.65 -2.53
C ALA A 121 7.24 5.19 -2.07
N ALA A 122 7.87 4.94 -0.93
CA ALA A 122 7.97 3.60 -0.34
C ALA A 122 6.61 3.04 0.05
N GLU A 123 5.73 3.84 0.67
CA GLU A 123 4.36 3.42 0.98
C GLU A 123 3.57 3.08 -0.29
N ARG A 124 3.69 3.89 -1.36
CA ARG A 124 3.09 3.57 -2.65
C ARG A 124 3.58 2.23 -3.19
N ASP A 125 4.89 2.01 -3.19
CA ASP A 125 5.51 0.81 -3.78
C ASP A 125 5.17 -0.45 -2.98
N LEU A 126 5.03 -0.35 -1.65
CA LEU A 126 4.56 -1.45 -0.81
C LEU A 126 3.10 -1.81 -1.05
N LEU A 127 2.27 -0.82 -1.37
CA LEU A 127 0.85 -1.02 -1.65
C LEU A 127 0.57 -1.45 -3.09
N ASP A 128 1.55 -1.32 -3.98
CA ASP A 128 1.40 -1.66 -5.39
C ASP A 128 1.23 -3.17 -5.57
N GLY A 129 0.19 -3.57 -6.32
CA GLY A 129 -0.12 -4.97 -6.60
C GLY A 129 -0.74 -5.79 -5.46
N LEU A 130 -0.99 -5.20 -4.28
CA LEU A 130 -1.71 -5.89 -3.18
C LEU A 130 -3.21 -6.07 -3.45
N ASP A 131 -3.77 -5.34 -4.40
CA ASP A 131 -5.18 -5.38 -4.78
C ASP A 131 -5.60 -6.71 -5.43
N LYS A 132 -4.71 -7.27 -6.27
CA LYS A 132 -4.96 -8.49 -7.03
C LYS A 132 -5.25 -9.71 -6.14
N PRO A 133 -4.37 -10.11 -5.19
CA PRO A 133 -4.63 -11.29 -4.35
C PRO A 133 -5.88 -11.12 -3.47
N ILE A 134 -6.17 -9.91 -2.99
CA ILE A 134 -7.38 -9.63 -2.21
C ILE A 134 -8.63 -9.80 -3.08
N THR A 135 -8.57 -9.33 -4.32
CA THR A 135 -9.68 -9.45 -5.29
C THR A 135 -9.93 -10.91 -5.67
N GLU A 136 -8.88 -11.70 -5.86
CA GLU A 136 -8.98 -13.14 -6.13
C GLU A 136 -9.66 -13.88 -4.96
N LEU A 137 -9.27 -13.57 -3.72
CA LEU A 137 -9.90 -14.16 -2.52
C LEU A 137 -11.38 -13.76 -2.39
N ILE A 138 -11.72 -12.48 -2.62
CA ILE A 138 -13.11 -12.01 -2.67
C ILE A 138 -13.92 -12.78 -3.72
N ASN A 139 -13.35 -13.03 -4.89
CA ASN A 139 -14.02 -13.74 -5.97
C ASN A 139 -14.23 -15.22 -5.63
N ALA A 140 -13.26 -15.86 -4.98
CA ALA A 140 -13.41 -17.23 -4.49
C ALA A 140 -14.58 -17.34 -3.50
N PHE A 141 -14.65 -16.45 -2.51
CA PHE A 141 -15.77 -16.40 -1.55
C PHE A 141 -17.13 -16.13 -2.22
N LYS A 142 -17.20 -15.20 -3.18
CA LYS A 142 -18.42 -14.94 -3.96
C LYS A 142 -18.86 -16.14 -4.77
N SER A 143 -17.92 -16.87 -5.38
CA SER A 143 -18.21 -18.08 -6.15
C SER A 143 -18.82 -19.15 -5.25
N GLU A 144 -18.27 -19.35 -4.05
CA GLU A 144 -18.79 -20.32 -3.09
C GLU A 144 -20.20 -19.96 -2.62
N ILE A 145 -20.46 -18.69 -2.31
CA ILE A 145 -21.80 -18.23 -1.93
C ILE A 145 -22.83 -18.55 -3.02
N ARG A 146 -22.46 -18.37 -4.30
CA ARG A 146 -23.33 -18.70 -5.43
C ARG A 146 -23.59 -20.20 -5.54
N ARG A 147 -22.54 -21.03 -5.42
CA ARG A 147 -22.64 -22.49 -5.41
C ARG A 147 -23.63 -22.98 -4.34
N GLN A 148 -23.48 -22.50 -3.09
CA GLN A 148 -24.36 -22.84 -1.98
C GLN A 148 -25.81 -22.33 -2.17
N ALA A 149 -26.02 -21.25 -2.93
CA ALA A 149 -27.36 -20.75 -3.25
C ALA A 149 -28.03 -21.63 -4.32
N GLU A 150 -27.28 -22.04 -5.35
CA GLU A 150 -27.76 -22.92 -6.41
C GLU A 150 -28.15 -24.30 -5.87
N GLU A 151 -27.36 -24.89 -4.97
CA GLU A 151 -27.68 -26.15 -4.31
C GLU A 151 -28.97 -26.08 -3.48
N ARG A 152 -29.18 -24.98 -2.76
CA ARG A 152 -30.42 -24.73 -2.02
C ARG A 152 -31.62 -24.58 -2.95
N HIS A 153 -31.46 -23.89 -4.07
CA HIS A 153 -32.52 -23.75 -5.07
C HIS A 153 -32.88 -25.08 -5.73
N TYR A 154 -31.88 -25.91 -6.05
CA TYR A 154 -32.09 -27.23 -6.64
C TYR A 154 -32.82 -28.17 -5.67
N THR A 155 -32.31 -28.30 -4.44
CA THR A 155 -32.94 -29.12 -3.39
C THR A 155 -34.36 -28.66 -3.04
N SER A 156 -34.65 -27.36 -3.08
CA SER A 156 -36.01 -26.84 -2.88
C SER A 156 -36.95 -27.15 -4.05
N ARG A 157 -36.44 -27.26 -5.28
CA ARG A 157 -37.23 -27.63 -6.46
C ARG A 157 -37.53 -29.12 -6.55
N GLU A 158 -36.64 -29.99 -6.08
CA GLU A 158 -36.87 -31.44 -6.06
C GLU A 158 -37.87 -31.89 -4.97
N ARG A 159 -38.06 -31.05 -3.95
CA ARG A 159 -38.95 -31.35 -2.80
C ARG A 159 -40.35 -30.75 -2.91
N GLY A 160 -40.60 -29.90 -3.92
CA GLY A 160 -41.90 -29.27 -4.18
C GLY A 160 -42.61 -29.94 -5.34
#